data_AF-A0A813LYF1-F1
#
_entry.id   AF-A0A813LYF1-F1
#
_cell.length_a   1.000
_cell.length_b   1.000
_cell.length_c   1.000
_cell.angle_alpha   90.00
_cell.angle_beta   90.00
_cell.angle_gamma   90.00
#
_symmetry.space_group_name_H-M   'P 1'
#
loop_
_entity.id
_entity.type
_entity.pdbx_description
1 polymer ?
#
loop_
_entity_poly.entity_id
_entity_poly.type
_entity_poly.pdbx_seq_one_letter_code
_entity_poly.pdbx_strand_id
1 'polypeptide(L)'
;DGSLSERCPAVASLATWCNHVGRFIEWESVASQLGQELDAVGHGRSSDPETEVARSHCMMGGLLVEPDLWKLPEDELAYVENLTVTREGVGSVTFQGSTDCRQLVHCLTEVVVLNPGEVVVYPNQKLKPPVGSDLNKPASITLYGCHPKTQRFPDTRAREKYKQRVRAMTEEKGAEFVDYDCDRGVWQFRVAHF
;
A
#
# COMPACT_ATOMS: atom_id res chain seq x y z
N ASP A 1 18.94 38.84 -0.19
CA ASP A 1 18.32 37.94 -1.18
C ASP A 1 18.87 36.55 -1.06
N GLY A 2 17.99 35.62 -0.71
CA GLY A 2 18.31 34.22 -0.46
C GLY A 2 17.09 33.57 0.19
N SER A 3 16.11 33.25 -0.64
CA SER A 3 14.77 32.79 -0.25
C SER A 3 14.82 31.52 0.61
N LEU A 4 14.00 31.51 1.67
CA LEU A 4 13.72 30.36 2.56
C LEU A 4 12.99 29.18 1.85
N SER A 5 12.93 29.18 0.52
CA SER A 5 12.23 28.18 -0.30
C SER A 5 13.11 27.05 -0.85
N GLU A 6 14.43 27.05 -0.62
CA GLU A 6 15.33 25.99 -1.13
C GLU A 6 15.52 24.79 -0.18
N ARG A 7 14.73 24.68 0.89
CA ARG A 7 14.85 23.57 1.87
C ARG A 7 13.51 23.02 2.33
N CYS A 8 12.68 22.55 1.39
CA CYS A 8 11.60 21.62 1.73
C CYS A 8 12.07 20.17 1.48
N PRO A 9 12.56 19.44 2.50
CA PRO A 9 12.75 18.00 2.41
C PRO A 9 11.39 17.29 2.61
N ALA A 10 10.40 17.61 1.79
CA ALA A 10 9.08 16.95 1.81
C ALA A 10 8.97 15.82 0.76
N VAL A 11 10.05 15.53 0.03
CA VAL A 11 10.01 14.67 -1.18
C VAL A 11 11.08 13.56 -1.15
N ALA A 12 11.49 13.10 0.04
CA ALA A 12 12.12 11.79 0.14
C ALA A 12 11.00 10.78 0.41
N SER A 13 10.63 9.98 -0.62
CA SER A 13 9.68 8.88 -0.46
C SER A 13 10.09 8.00 0.72
N LEU A 14 9.14 7.32 1.35
CA LEU A 14 9.43 6.34 2.40
C LEU A 14 10.53 5.34 1.96
N ALA A 15 10.65 5.06 0.65
CA ALA A 15 11.71 4.20 0.09
C ALA A 15 13.13 4.75 0.20
N THR A 16 13.38 6.06 0.13
CA THR A 16 14.76 6.58 0.27
C THR A 16 15.33 6.29 1.65
N TRP A 17 14.47 6.17 2.67
CA TRP A 17 14.87 5.76 4.01
C TRP A 17 14.91 4.24 4.19
N CYS A 18 13.95 3.48 3.64
CA CYS A 18 14.05 2.01 3.59
C CYS A 18 15.36 1.55 2.91
N ASN A 19 15.82 2.29 1.89
CA ASN A 19 17.10 2.07 1.22
C ASN A 19 18.33 2.42 2.08
N HIS A 20 18.22 3.33 3.05
CA HIS A 20 19.32 3.71 3.95
C HIS A 20 19.50 2.72 5.12
N VAL A 21 18.42 2.06 5.54
CA VAL A 21 18.46 0.96 6.53
C VAL A 21 18.68 -0.41 5.86
N GLY A 22 18.68 -0.48 4.53
CA GLY A 22 18.86 -1.75 3.89
C GLY A 22 19.03 -1.76 2.37
N ARG A 23 20.26 -1.93 1.92
CA ARG A 23 20.56 -2.36 0.53
C ARG A 23 20.32 -3.86 0.34
N PHE A 24 19.69 -4.21 -0.79
CA PHE A 24 19.37 -5.55 -1.33
C PHE A 24 18.28 -6.36 -0.59
N ILE A 25 17.11 -6.47 -1.23
CA ILE A 25 16.04 -7.41 -0.90
C ILE A 25 16.05 -8.41 -2.05
N GLU A 26 16.51 -9.64 -1.81
CA GLU A 26 16.28 -10.74 -2.74
C GLU A 26 14.89 -11.31 -2.44
N TRP A 27 13.95 -10.97 -3.31
CA TRP A 27 12.53 -11.33 -3.28
C TRP A 27 12.26 -12.80 -3.64
N GLU A 28 13.27 -13.55 -4.08
CA GLU A 28 13.05 -14.90 -4.65
C GLU A 28 12.66 -15.99 -3.63
N SER A 29 12.71 -15.74 -2.31
CA SER A 29 12.47 -16.80 -1.31
C SER A 29 11.07 -16.79 -0.68
N VAL A 30 10.40 -15.62 -0.59
CA VAL A 30 9.10 -15.49 0.10
C VAL A 30 7.91 -15.99 -0.74
N ALA A 31 7.99 -15.90 -2.07
CA ALA A 31 6.97 -16.46 -2.96
C ALA A 31 6.85 -17.99 -2.85
N SER A 32 7.91 -18.67 -2.39
CA SER A 32 7.93 -20.13 -2.25
C SER A 32 7.25 -20.64 -0.97
N GLN A 33 7.15 -19.80 0.08
CA GLN A 33 6.60 -20.21 1.38
C GLN A 33 5.09 -19.94 1.52
N LEU A 34 4.53 -18.98 0.79
CA LEU A 34 3.08 -18.73 0.80
C LEU A 34 2.28 -19.67 -0.13
N GLY A 35 2.96 -20.50 -0.92
CA GLY A 35 2.35 -21.47 -1.85
C GLY A 35 2.11 -22.87 -1.28
N GLN A 36 2.33 -23.11 0.02
CA GLN A 36 2.16 -24.44 0.64
C GLN A 36 1.22 -24.38 1.85
N GLU A 37 -0.05 -24.07 1.66
CA GLU A 37 -1.08 -24.52 2.62
C GLU A 37 -2.50 -24.64 2.04
N LEU A 38 -2.64 -25.21 0.83
CA LEU A 38 -3.95 -25.66 0.33
C LEU A 38 -3.78 -26.97 -0.47
N ASP A 39 -3.68 -28.10 0.22
CA ASP A 39 -3.98 -29.41 -0.35
C ASP A 39 -4.37 -30.40 0.75
N ALA A 40 -5.67 -30.56 0.99
CA ALA A 40 -6.27 -31.84 1.37
C ALA A 40 -7.81 -31.79 1.29
N VAL A 41 -8.36 -32.79 0.61
CA VAL A 41 -9.78 -33.22 0.54
C VAL A 41 -10.65 -32.62 -0.59
N GLY A 42 -10.62 -33.28 -1.75
CA GLY A 42 -11.75 -34.13 -2.15
C GLY A 42 -12.88 -33.55 -3.04
N HIS A 43 -12.74 -33.76 -4.35
CA HIS A 43 -13.79 -34.09 -5.35
C HIS A 43 -15.15 -33.36 -5.34
N GLY A 44 -15.33 -32.45 -6.31
CA GLY A 44 -16.64 -32.00 -6.78
C GLY A 44 -16.51 -30.99 -7.91
N ARG A 45 -16.67 -31.45 -9.17
CA ARG A 45 -16.72 -30.61 -10.38
C ARG A 45 -17.99 -29.73 -10.35
N SER A 46 -17.81 -28.42 -10.30
CA SER A 46 -18.67 -27.44 -10.97
C SER A 46 -17.83 -26.18 -11.23
N SER A 47 -17.23 -26.11 -12.41
CA SER A 47 -16.56 -24.90 -12.89
C SER A 47 -17.64 -23.95 -13.40
N ASP A 48 -18.07 -23.03 -12.55
CA ASP A 48 -18.90 -21.89 -12.95
C ASP A 48 -18.01 -20.87 -13.68
N PRO A 49 -18.27 -20.57 -14.97
CA PRO A 49 -17.45 -19.65 -15.77
C PRO A 49 -17.51 -18.18 -15.28
N GLU A 50 -18.46 -17.85 -14.39
CA GLU A 50 -18.60 -16.52 -13.79
C GLU A 50 -17.48 -16.15 -12.80
N THR A 51 -16.89 -17.16 -12.13
CA THR A 51 -15.87 -16.92 -11.09
C THR A 51 -14.49 -16.63 -11.66
N GLU A 52 -14.18 -17.15 -12.86
CA GLU A 52 -12.87 -16.96 -13.50
C GLU A 52 -12.78 -15.60 -14.20
N VAL A 53 -13.87 -15.17 -14.86
CA VAL A 53 -13.96 -13.87 -15.54
C VAL A 53 -13.99 -12.70 -14.52
N ALA A 54 -14.62 -12.91 -13.36
CA ALA A 54 -14.64 -11.93 -12.27
C ALA A 54 -13.26 -11.63 -11.68
N ARG A 55 -12.33 -12.61 -11.70
CA ARG A 55 -10.95 -12.44 -11.21
C ARG A 55 -10.03 -11.76 -12.24
N SER A 56 -10.36 -11.85 -13.53
CA SER A 56 -9.53 -11.26 -14.59
C SER A 56 -9.72 -9.75 -14.76
N HIS A 57 -10.86 -9.19 -14.34
CA HIS A 57 -11.16 -7.76 -14.49
C HIS A 57 -10.94 -6.91 -13.24
N CYS A 58 -10.91 -7.50 -12.04
CA CYS A 58 -10.60 -6.76 -10.80
C CYS A 58 -9.08 -6.57 -10.55
N MET A 59 -8.24 -7.14 -11.43
CA MET A 59 -6.78 -7.20 -11.30
C MET A 59 -6.10 -6.39 -12.40
N MET A 60 -6.08 -5.06 -12.26
CA MET A 60 -5.30 -4.21 -13.16
C MET A 60 -3.85 -4.14 -12.69
N GLY A 61 -2.92 -4.65 -13.51
CA GLY A 61 -1.48 -4.59 -13.22
C GLY A 61 -1.06 -5.31 -11.93
N GLY A 62 -1.83 -6.31 -11.49
CA GLY A 62 -1.59 -7.02 -10.22
C GLY A 62 -2.12 -6.28 -8.98
N LEU A 63 -2.95 -5.24 -9.16
CA LEU A 63 -3.66 -4.56 -8.08
C LEU A 63 -5.08 -5.11 -7.94
N LEU A 64 -5.45 -5.52 -6.74
CA LEU A 64 -6.83 -5.79 -6.34
C LEU A 64 -7.46 -4.48 -5.85
N VAL A 65 -8.67 -4.17 -6.31
CA VAL A 65 -9.38 -2.92 -5.99
C VAL A 65 -10.73 -3.23 -5.37
N GLU A 66 -11.01 -2.61 -4.21
CA GLU A 66 -12.28 -2.77 -3.48
C GLU A 66 -12.91 -1.38 -3.21
N PRO A 67 -14.22 -1.20 -3.51
CA PRO A 67 -15.08 -2.12 -4.25
C PRO A 67 -14.59 -2.32 -5.70
N ASP A 68 -15.07 -3.39 -6.35
CA ASP A 68 -14.68 -3.73 -7.72
C ASP A 68 -15.25 -2.69 -8.70
N LEU A 69 -14.42 -1.69 -9.02
CA LEU A 69 -14.80 -0.54 -9.83
C LEU A 69 -15.35 -0.94 -11.21
N TRP A 70 -14.90 -2.08 -11.77
CA TRP A 70 -15.33 -2.53 -13.10
C TRP A 70 -16.72 -3.17 -13.10
N LYS A 71 -17.31 -3.38 -11.93
CA LYS A 71 -18.70 -3.86 -11.77
C LYS A 71 -19.68 -2.76 -11.38
N LEU A 72 -19.20 -1.57 -11.05
CA LEU A 72 -20.05 -0.46 -10.63
C LEU A 72 -20.58 0.33 -11.84
N PRO A 73 -21.85 0.76 -11.82
CA PRO A 73 -22.36 1.69 -12.82
C PRO A 73 -21.76 3.09 -12.64
N GLU A 74 -21.85 3.94 -13.67
CA GLU A 74 -21.15 5.24 -13.73
C GLU A 74 -21.55 6.21 -12.61
N ASP A 75 -22.80 6.16 -12.17
CA ASP A 75 -23.34 6.96 -11.06
C ASP A 75 -22.75 6.54 -9.70
N GLU A 76 -22.56 5.24 -9.48
CA GLU A 76 -21.88 4.72 -8.28
C GLU A 76 -20.37 5.01 -8.32
N LEU A 77 -19.75 4.97 -9.51
CA LEU A 77 -18.34 5.32 -9.67
C LEU A 77 -18.03 6.76 -9.26
N ALA A 78 -18.99 7.69 -9.30
CA ALA A 78 -18.76 9.07 -8.88
C ALA A 78 -18.59 9.24 -7.37
N TYR A 79 -19.02 8.28 -6.56
CA TYR A 79 -19.06 8.40 -5.09
C TYR A 79 -18.60 7.14 -4.35
N VAL A 80 -17.51 6.52 -4.81
CA VAL A 80 -16.99 5.29 -4.19
C VAL A 80 -16.40 5.59 -2.81
N GLU A 81 -17.00 5.03 -1.77
CA GLU A 81 -16.53 5.18 -0.39
C GLU A 81 -15.37 4.23 -0.07
N ASN A 82 -14.37 4.75 0.64
CA ASN A 82 -13.28 3.96 1.22
C ASN A 82 -12.56 3.05 0.21
N LEU A 83 -12.28 3.60 -0.97
CA LEU A 83 -11.56 2.91 -2.04
C LEU A 83 -10.26 2.30 -1.50
N THR A 84 -10.12 0.99 -1.65
CA THR A 84 -8.94 0.23 -1.23
C THR A 84 -8.24 -0.34 -2.44
N VAL A 85 -6.93 -0.07 -2.54
CA VAL A 85 -6.05 -0.63 -3.56
C VAL A 85 -5.03 -1.50 -2.87
N THR A 86 -4.96 -2.76 -3.26
CA THR A 86 -4.12 -3.79 -2.63
C THR A 86 -3.22 -4.42 -3.68
N ARG A 87 -1.95 -4.62 -3.35
CA ARG A 87 -1.05 -5.49 -4.09
C ARG A 87 -0.67 -6.65 -3.19
N GLU A 88 -1.05 -7.85 -3.61
CA GLU A 88 -0.84 -9.07 -2.84
C GLU A 88 0.64 -9.25 -2.47
N GLY A 89 0.90 -9.60 -1.21
CA GLY A 89 2.25 -9.75 -0.66
C GLY A 89 3.03 -8.42 -0.46
N VAL A 90 2.49 -7.27 -0.85
CA VAL A 90 3.17 -5.97 -0.76
C VAL A 90 2.49 -5.05 0.24
N GLY A 91 1.19 -4.84 0.12
CA GLY A 91 0.47 -3.91 0.98
C GLY A 91 -0.84 -3.43 0.40
N SER A 92 -1.49 -2.51 1.11
CA SER A 92 -2.72 -1.86 0.71
C SER A 92 -2.75 -0.40 1.13
N VAL A 93 -3.54 0.39 0.40
CA VAL A 93 -3.90 1.76 0.72
C VAL A 93 -5.40 1.92 0.62
N THR A 94 -6.03 2.42 1.69
CA THR A 94 -7.46 2.74 1.76
C THR A 94 -7.62 4.24 1.83
N PHE A 95 -8.21 4.83 0.79
CA PHE A 95 -8.48 6.26 0.67
C PHE A 95 -9.82 6.58 1.34
N GLN A 96 -9.80 7.37 2.41
CA GLN A 96 -10.98 7.59 3.25
C GLN A 96 -12.03 8.47 2.56
N GLY A 97 -13.30 8.17 2.82
CA GLY A 97 -14.44 8.91 2.29
C GLY A 97 -14.70 8.66 0.79
N SER A 98 -15.56 9.48 0.21
CA SER A 98 -16.02 9.34 -1.19
C SER A 98 -14.94 9.72 -2.21
N THR A 99 -14.88 9.00 -3.32
CA THR A 99 -13.91 9.19 -4.43
C THR A 99 -14.61 9.08 -5.77
N ASP A 100 -14.40 10.05 -6.66
CA ASP A 100 -14.82 9.92 -8.06
C ASP A 100 -13.81 9.03 -8.81
N CYS A 101 -14.25 7.82 -9.15
CA CYS A 101 -13.44 6.78 -9.76
C CYS A 101 -13.62 6.67 -11.27
N ARG A 102 -14.46 7.51 -11.90
CA ARG A 102 -14.78 7.41 -13.34
C ARG A 102 -13.56 7.55 -14.24
N GLN A 103 -12.56 8.32 -13.82
CA GLN A 103 -11.28 8.40 -14.53
C GLN A 103 -10.26 7.35 -14.03
N LEU A 104 -10.34 6.97 -12.75
CA LEU A 104 -9.39 6.04 -12.13
C LEU A 104 -9.47 4.64 -12.72
N VAL A 105 -10.65 4.18 -13.17
CA VAL A 105 -10.81 2.86 -13.83
C VAL A 105 -9.89 2.65 -15.03
N HIS A 106 -9.37 3.73 -15.64
CA HIS A 106 -8.49 3.69 -16.80
C HIS A 106 -7.00 3.88 -16.48
N CYS A 107 -6.67 4.56 -15.37
CA CYS A 107 -5.30 5.00 -15.08
C CYS A 107 -4.80 4.66 -13.66
N LEU A 108 -5.52 3.81 -12.91
CA LEU A 108 -5.18 3.50 -11.51
C LEU A 108 -3.72 3.05 -11.32
N THR A 109 -3.20 2.21 -12.22
CA THR A 109 -1.82 1.69 -12.17
C THR A 109 -0.75 2.77 -12.40
N GLU A 110 -1.11 3.89 -13.02
CA GLU A 110 -0.21 5.04 -13.21
C GLU A 110 -0.26 5.99 -12.01
N VAL A 111 -1.39 6.01 -11.30
CA VAL A 111 -1.63 6.89 -10.15
C VAL A 111 -1.18 6.26 -8.84
N VAL A 112 -1.37 4.96 -8.65
CA VAL A 112 -1.04 4.24 -7.41
C VAL A 112 0.00 3.17 -7.69
N VAL A 113 1.16 3.30 -7.05
CA VAL A 113 2.26 2.34 -7.13
C VAL A 113 2.53 1.77 -5.74
N LEU A 114 2.31 0.46 -5.60
CA LEU A 114 2.65 -0.31 -4.40
C LEU A 114 3.88 -1.17 -4.69
N ASN A 115 4.96 -0.90 -3.97
CA ASN A 115 6.21 -1.67 -4.00
C ASN A 115 6.52 -2.19 -2.59
N PRO A 116 7.35 -3.25 -2.43
CA PRO A 116 7.73 -3.74 -1.12
C PRO A 116 8.28 -2.61 -0.22
N GLY A 117 7.57 -2.33 0.88
CA GLY A 117 7.91 -1.26 1.82
C GLY A 117 7.67 0.18 1.31
N GLU A 118 6.95 0.36 0.19
CA GLU A 118 6.67 1.68 -0.37
C GLU A 118 5.27 1.77 -0.98
N VAL A 119 4.60 2.88 -0.68
CA VAL A 119 3.42 3.36 -1.40
C VAL A 119 3.73 4.72 -2.02
N VAL A 120 3.42 4.88 -3.30
CA VAL A 120 3.50 6.17 -4.01
C VAL A 120 2.16 6.42 -4.68
N VAL A 121 1.57 7.58 -4.39
CA VAL A 121 0.35 8.07 -5.06
C VAL A 121 0.74 9.34 -5.82
N TYR A 122 0.32 9.43 -7.08
CA TYR A 122 0.78 10.42 -8.07
C TYR A 122 2.32 10.45 -8.25
N PRO A 123 2.93 9.38 -8.80
CA PRO A 123 4.35 9.38 -9.15
C PRO A 123 4.76 10.59 -10.01
N ASN A 124 3.88 11.01 -10.92
CA ASN A 124 4.03 12.26 -11.66
C ASN A 124 3.37 13.42 -10.91
N GLN A 125 4.20 14.27 -10.27
CA GLN A 125 3.74 15.42 -9.49
C GLN A 125 2.93 16.45 -10.30
N LYS A 126 3.04 16.47 -11.64
CA LYS A 126 2.22 17.37 -12.48
C LYS A 126 0.76 16.94 -12.56
N LEU A 127 0.48 15.67 -12.30
CA LEU A 127 -0.87 15.08 -12.30
C LEU A 127 -1.48 15.06 -10.89
N LYS A 128 -0.73 15.51 -9.88
CA LYS A 128 -1.16 15.52 -8.49
C LYS A 128 -2.20 16.62 -8.27
N PRO A 129 -3.45 16.28 -7.91
CA PRO A 129 -4.50 17.26 -7.66
C PRO A 129 -4.29 17.96 -6.31
N PRO A 130 -5.06 19.03 -6.01
CA PRO A 130 -5.03 19.68 -4.70
C PRO A 130 -5.32 18.72 -3.54
N VAL A 131 -4.89 19.09 -2.33
CA VAL A 131 -5.20 18.32 -1.11
C VAL A 131 -6.72 18.25 -0.90
N GLY A 132 -7.23 17.05 -0.65
CA GLY A 132 -8.64 16.74 -0.51
C GLY A 132 -9.34 16.32 -1.81
N SER A 133 -8.68 16.44 -2.97
CA SER A 133 -9.21 16.04 -4.26
C SER A 133 -8.72 14.64 -4.67
N ASP A 134 -9.60 13.87 -5.32
CA ASP A 134 -9.33 12.51 -5.82
C ASP A 134 -8.64 11.62 -4.77
N LEU A 135 -7.45 11.10 -5.07
CA LEU A 135 -6.66 10.26 -4.18
C LEU A 135 -5.69 11.07 -3.31
N ASN A 136 -5.60 12.40 -3.48
CA ASN A 136 -4.73 13.25 -2.67
C ASN A 136 -5.42 13.67 -1.36
N LYS A 137 -5.82 12.69 -0.56
CA LYS A 137 -6.68 12.86 0.62
C LYS A 137 -6.28 11.89 1.74
N PRO A 138 -6.92 11.94 2.93
CA PRO A 138 -6.55 11.07 4.02
C PRO A 138 -6.65 9.60 3.65
N ALA A 139 -5.64 8.82 4.03
CA ALA A 139 -5.57 7.40 3.72
C ALA A 139 -4.97 6.59 4.86
N SER A 140 -5.36 5.33 4.92
CA SER A 140 -4.78 4.31 5.79
C SER A 140 -3.94 3.36 4.96
N ILE A 141 -2.73 3.07 5.41
CA ILE A 141 -1.75 2.29 4.67
C ILE A 141 -1.34 1.10 5.53
N THR A 142 -1.28 -0.07 4.91
CA THR A 142 -0.67 -1.28 5.46
C THR A 142 0.39 -1.78 4.51
N LEU A 143 1.64 -1.89 4.96
CA LEU A 143 2.74 -2.47 4.18
C LEU A 143 3.16 -3.80 4.81
N TYR A 144 3.41 -4.80 3.96
CA TYR A 144 3.80 -6.15 4.35
C TYR A 144 5.31 -6.37 4.12
N GLY A 145 5.89 -7.30 4.88
CA GLY A 145 7.29 -7.71 4.71
C GLY A 145 8.32 -6.63 5.10
N CYS A 146 7.93 -5.62 5.86
CA CYS A 146 8.79 -4.53 6.33
C CYS A 146 9.67 -4.97 7.50
N HIS A 147 10.53 -5.98 7.32
CA HIS A 147 11.43 -6.46 8.38
C HIS A 147 12.77 -5.73 8.41
N PRO A 148 13.40 -5.57 9.59
CA PRO A 148 14.80 -5.18 9.66
C PRO A 148 15.71 -6.27 9.11
N LYS A 149 16.76 -5.86 8.39
CA LYS A 149 17.67 -6.81 7.71
C LYS A 149 18.51 -7.66 8.63
N THR A 150 19.00 -7.07 9.72
CA THR A 150 20.02 -7.67 10.59
C THR A 150 19.51 -7.92 12.00
N GLN A 151 18.35 -7.38 12.35
CA GLN A 151 17.86 -7.42 13.70
C GLN A 151 16.83 -8.55 13.85
N ARG A 152 17.28 -9.69 14.40
CA ARG A 152 16.35 -10.57 15.09
C ARG A 152 15.94 -9.88 16.38
N PHE A 153 14.69 -10.01 16.77
CA PHE A 153 14.21 -9.46 18.04
C PHE A 153 14.34 -10.54 19.12
N PRO A 154 15.46 -10.58 19.88
CA PRO A 154 15.72 -11.67 20.83
C PRO A 154 14.73 -11.69 22.00
N ASP A 155 14.15 -10.55 22.32
CA ASP A 155 13.24 -10.37 23.45
C ASP A 155 12.21 -9.27 23.16
N THR A 156 11.20 -9.17 24.04
CA THR A 156 10.13 -8.18 23.95
C THR A 156 10.66 -6.75 23.99
N ARG A 157 11.72 -6.46 24.75
CA ARG A 157 12.28 -5.09 24.87
C ARG A 157 12.90 -4.64 23.56
N ALA A 158 13.56 -5.54 22.82
CA ALA A 158 14.10 -5.25 21.49
C ALA A 158 13.00 -4.94 20.48
N ARG A 159 11.86 -5.67 20.53
CA ARG A 159 10.67 -5.43 19.70
C ARG A 159 10.09 -4.04 19.98
N GLU A 160 9.86 -3.73 21.24
CA GLU A 160 9.33 -2.42 21.66
C GLU A 160 10.24 -1.27 21.22
N LYS A 161 11.56 -1.41 21.41
CA LYS A 161 12.53 -0.39 20.97
C LYS A 161 12.49 -0.19 19.45
N TYR A 162 12.30 -1.26 18.68
CA TYR A 162 12.19 -1.14 17.23
C TYR A 162 10.87 -0.51 16.80
N LYS A 163 9.74 -0.95 17.37
CA LYS A 163 8.43 -0.33 17.17
C LYS A 163 8.43 1.17 17.47
N GLN A 164 9.09 1.58 18.56
CA GLN A 164 9.28 3.00 18.89
C GLN A 164 10.08 3.77 17.82
N ARG A 165 11.10 3.15 17.23
CA ARG A 165 11.86 3.76 16.12
C ARG A 165 11.00 3.88 14.85
N VAL A 166 10.23 2.85 14.52
CA VAL A 166 9.31 2.87 13.37
C VAL A 166 8.30 3.98 13.56
N ARG A 167 7.71 4.09 14.75
CA ARG A 167 6.81 5.18 15.13
C ARG A 167 7.43 6.55 14.93
N ALA A 168 8.57 6.83 15.56
CA ALA A 168 9.22 8.14 15.49
C ALA A 168 9.51 8.55 14.04
N MET A 169 9.96 7.62 13.21
CA MET A 169 10.25 7.86 11.80
C MET A 169 8.99 8.07 10.94
N THR A 170 7.90 7.37 11.27
CA THR A 170 6.59 7.58 10.63
C THR A 170 6.11 9.01 10.90
N GLU A 171 6.15 9.41 12.17
CA GLU A 171 5.71 10.72 12.65
C GLU A 171 6.62 11.86 12.14
N GLU A 172 7.92 11.64 12.04
CA GLU A 172 8.88 12.59 11.45
C GLU A 172 8.54 12.93 9.99
N LYS A 173 7.96 11.98 9.25
CA LYS A 173 7.52 12.18 7.86
C LYS A 173 6.10 12.74 7.73
N GLY A 174 5.49 13.16 8.84
CA GLY A 174 4.14 13.73 8.85
C GLY A 174 3.02 12.69 8.71
N ALA A 175 3.33 11.41 8.91
CA ALA A 175 2.34 10.34 8.96
C ALA A 175 1.99 9.99 10.41
N GLU A 176 0.76 9.56 10.65
CA GLU A 176 0.32 9.06 11.94
C GLU A 176 0.65 7.57 12.05
N PHE A 177 1.51 7.22 13.00
CA PHE A 177 1.80 5.83 13.30
C PHE A 177 0.58 5.13 13.92
N VAL A 178 0.19 3.98 13.36
CA VAL A 178 -0.88 3.14 13.93
C VAL A 178 -0.27 1.95 14.66
N ASP A 179 0.46 1.09 13.94
CA ASP A 179 1.05 -0.11 14.53
C ASP A 179 2.24 -0.64 13.71
N TYR A 180 3.05 -1.47 14.35
CA TYR A 180 4.08 -2.27 13.70
C TYR A 180 4.19 -3.66 14.35
N ASP A 181 3.91 -4.69 13.56
CA ASP A 181 4.08 -6.09 13.94
C ASP A 181 5.50 -6.56 13.59
N CYS A 182 6.30 -6.84 14.61
CA CYS A 182 7.69 -7.28 14.46
C CYS A 182 7.84 -8.70 13.89
N ASP A 183 6.86 -9.58 14.13
CA ASP A 183 6.90 -10.98 13.68
C ASP A 183 6.50 -11.11 12.21
N ARG A 184 5.49 -10.35 11.81
CA ARG A 184 4.94 -10.37 10.43
C ARG A 184 5.50 -9.27 9.54
N GLY A 185 6.23 -8.30 10.10
CA GLY A 185 6.76 -7.16 9.37
C GLY A 185 5.64 -6.30 8.80
N VAL A 186 4.53 -6.17 9.52
CA VAL A 186 3.35 -5.42 9.06
C VAL A 186 3.42 -4.01 9.64
N TRP A 187 3.56 -3.02 8.78
CA TRP A 187 3.60 -1.60 9.17
C TRP A 187 2.29 -0.90 8.79
N GLN A 188 1.60 -0.35 9.79
CA GLN A 188 0.35 0.37 9.62
C GLN A 188 0.51 1.82 10.01
N PHE A 189 0.08 2.72 9.14
CA PHE A 189 0.10 4.17 9.39
C PHE A 189 -1.00 4.88 8.59
N ARG A 190 -1.25 6.15 8.93
CA ARG A 190 -2.18 7.02 8.22
C ARG A 190 -1.45 8.26 7.71
N VAL A 191 -1.92 8.80 6.60
CA VAL A 191 -1.45 10.08 6.08
C VAL A 191 -2.65 11.00 5.90
N ALA A 192 -2.44 12.31 6.04
CA ALA A 192 -3.48 13.29 5.78
C ALA A 192 -3.73 13.50 4.28
N HIS A 193 -2.71 13.29 3.46
CA HIS A 193 -2.71 13.41 1.99
C HIS A 193 -1.38 12.86 1.44
N PHE A 194 -1.21 12.84 0.12
CA PHE A 194 0.00 12.36 -0.58
C PHE A 194 0.77 13.51 -1.23
#